data_AF-A0A0C9UMA1-F1
#
_entry.id   AF-A0A0C9UMA1-F1
#
_cell.length_a   1.000
_cell.length_b   1.000
_cell.length_c   1.000
_cell.angle_alpha   90.00
_cell.angle_beta   90.00
_cell.angle_gamma   90.00
#
_symmetry.space_group_name_H-M   'P 1'
#
loop_
_entity.id
_entity.type
_entity.pdbx_description
1 polymer ?
#
loop_
_entity_poly.entity_id
_entity_poly.type
_entity_poly.pdbx_seq_one_letter_code
_entity_poly.pdbx_strand_id
1 'polypeptide(L)'
;MPPVIPPQTDDDYWEQDGDPTQYLDTRWFQEPYPQLALIPDFPWFDGICLQRLSFTRHIGLVERVGTRWRLQKDIADSWLRLEVSLSFIAKKLLQKSSIALHLYSSWLPMPSTYGYRNIHSRARFAVRCAQKSQSAFLGLLATVSMGIMLYPRPLEETIPDVCSPWVDYIAGFEGVDRAWVEDLARSFVGHFDTSRIGAIVEVSKLSTWEMVRELYRVGIPLWYCWGELESKLERTGIQFLDEMAPPTMSEVEIESYYTRPRNSGAQPHHSRIPKYGSEQYEGEHWTNFFIREKERHCRILESETAEEREERLKFLYGSASPRATEFEPRSLVES
;
A
#
# COMPACT_ATOMS: atom_id res chain seq x y z
N MET A 1 -14.88 -8.17 -4.02
CA MET A 1 -14.96 -8.82 -2.69
C MET A 1 -14.85 -7.73 -1.65
N PRO A 2 -15.58 -7.79 -0.51
CA PRO A 2 -15.30 -6.88 0.59
C PRO A 2 -13.83 -7.03 1.02
N PRO A 3 -13.13 -5.93 1.35
CA PRO A 3 -11.75 -6.02 1.79
C PRO A 3 -11.67 -6.83 3.09
N VAL A 4 -10.68 -7.70 3.20
CA VAL A 4 -10.34 -8.34 4.48
C VAL A 4 -9.86 -7.22 5.40
N ILE A 5 -10.49 -7.08 6.56
CA ILE A 5 -10.12 -6.04 7.53
C ILE A 5 -8.71 -6.36 8.04
N PRO A 6 -7.71 -5.51 7.74
CA PRO A 6 -6.35 -5.70 8.21
C PRO A 6 -6.26 -5.41 9.71
N PRO A 7 -5.25 -5.95 10.42
CA PRO A 7 -4.98 -5.51 11.78
C PRO A 7 -4.64 -4.01 11.80
N GLN A 8 -5.05 -3.32 12.86
CA GLN A 8 -4.61 -1.93 13.09
C GLN A 8 -3.12 -1.94 13.43
N THR A 9 -2.38 -0.99 12.87
CA THR A 9 -0.96 -0.76 13.17
C THR A 9 -0.83 0.55 13.93
N ASP A 10 0.12 0.62 14.86
CA ASP A 10 0.42 1.82 15.62
C ASP A 10 0.88 2.99 14.72
N ASP A 11 0.67 4.21 15.20
CA ASP A 11 0.95 5.44 14.44
C ASP A 11 2.45 5.64 14.16
N ASP A 12 3.35 5.03 14.93
CA ASP A 12 4.80 5.12 14.77
C ASP A 12 5.40 3.96 13.95
N TYR A 13 4.56 3.04 13.45
CA TYR A 13 4.97 1.85 12.71
C TYR A 13 5.97 2.17 11.59
N TRP A 14 5.69 3.22 10.80
CA TRP A 14 6.50 3.57 9.65
C TRP A 14 7.84 4.22 10.00
N GLU A 15 7.98 4.78 11.19
CA GLU A 15 9.23 5.41 11.64
C GLU A 15 10.24 4.37 12.14
N GLN A 16 9.75 3.29 12.74
CA GLN A 16 10.60 2.28 13.38
C GLN A 16 10.82 1.04 12.52
N ASP A 17 9.73 0.40 12.09
CA ASP A 17 9.75 -0.97 11.54
C ASP A 17 9.10 -1.09 10.15
N GLY A 18 8.64 0.03 9.60
CA GLY A 18 7.89 0.10 8.35
C GLY A 18 8.59 -0.55 7.16
N ASP A 19 8.01 -1.61 6.62
CA ASP A 19 8.47 -2.21 5.36
C ASP A 19 7.72 -1.59 4.17
N PRO A 20 8.39 -0.82 3.30
CA PRO A 20 7.74 -0.11 2.20
C PRO A 20 7.15 -1.06 1.16
N THR A 21 7.50 -2.35 1.18
CA THR A 21 6.86 -3.37 0.33
C THR A 21 5.38 -3.58 0.68
N GLN A 22 4.98 -3.23 1.90
CA GLN A 22 3.62 -3.37 2.38
C GLN A 22 2.74 -2.12 2.14
N TYR A 23 3.28 -1.12 1.44
CA TYR A 23 2.56 0.06 0.99
C TYR A 23 1.38 -0.26 0.07
N LEU A 24 1.42 -1.41 -0.62
CA LEU A 24 0.37 -1.85 -1.53
C LEU A 24 -0.79 -2.57 -0.82
N ASP A 25 -0.67 -2.81 0.49
CA ASP A 25 -1.73 -3.45 1.26
C ASP A 25 -2.81 -2.43 1.63
N THR A 26 -4.09 -2.78 1.45
CA THR A 26 -5.19 -1.99 2.00
C THR A 26 -5.05 -1.93 3.53
N ARG A 27 -5.17 -0.71 4.08
CA ARG A 27 -4.94 -0.42 5.50
C ARG A 27 -6.02 0.48 6.07
N TRP A 28 -6.02 0.58 7.39
CA TRP A 28 -6.73 1.64 8.09
C TRP A 28 -6.14 3.01 7.71
N PHE A 29 -7.00 4.00 7.57
CA PHE A 29 -6.61 5.39 7.35
C PHE A 29 -5.82 5.89 8.55
N GLN A 30 -4.65 6.45 8.30
CA GLN A 30 -3.76 7.00 9.30
C GLN A 30 -3.63 8.50 9.04
N GLU A 31 -4.11 9.32 9.98
CA GLU A 31 -4.01 10.78 9.87
C GLU A 31 -2.56 11.29 9.75
N PRO A 32 -1.54 10.64 10.35
CA PRO A 32 -0.14 11.00 10.11
C PRO A 32 0.36 10.69 8.68
N TYR A 33 -0.25 9.73 7.97
CA TYR A 33 0.22 9.25 6.66
C TYR A 33 -0.91 9.12 5.61
N PRO A 34 -1.68 10.18 5.35
CA PRO A 34 -2.87 10.08 4.52
C PRO A 34 -2.54 9.82 3.04
N GLN A 35 -1.29 10.07 2.62
CA GLN A 35 -0.77 9.67 1.31
C GLN A 35 -0.84 8.17 1.06
N LEU A 36 -0.89 7.31 2.08
CA LEU A 36 -0.97 5.86 1.87
C LEU A 36 -2.21 5.47 1.06
N ALA A 37 -3.35 6.13 1.28
CA ALA A 37 -4.58 5.88 0.53
C ALA A 37 -4.46 6.19 -0.98
N LEU A 38 -3.45 6.97 -1.37
CA LEU A 38 -3.20 7.43 -2.73
C LEU A 38 -2.20 6.56 -3.49
N ILE A 39 -1.75 5.44 -2.94
CA ILE A 39 -0.88 4.52 -3.67
C ILE A 39 -1.71 3.81 -4.75
N PRO A 40 -1.25 3.73 -6.01
CA PRO A 40 -1.94 2.98 -7.05
C PRO A 40 -1.96 1.47 -6.73
N ASP A 41 -3.06 0.79 -7.06
CA ASP A 41 -3.18 -0.68 -6.90
C ASP A 41 -2.18 -1.42 -7.81
N PHE A 42 -2.00 -0.89 -9.03
CA PHE A 42 -1.05 -1.42 -10.02
C PHE A 42 -0.12 -0.30 -10.51
N PRO A 43 0.98 0.00 -9.79
CA PRO A 43 1.92 1.04 -10.21
C PRO A 43 2.60 0.64 -11.52
N TRP A 44 2.34 1.42 -12.57
CA TRP A 44 3.06 1.31 -13.83
C TRP A 44 4.13 2.39 -13.90
N PHE A 45 5.40 1.98 -13.89
CA PHE A 45 6.53 2.91 -14.00
C PHE A 45 6.90 3.13 -15.48
N ASP A 46 6.26 4.11 -16.11
CA ASP A 46 6.54 4.54 -17.49
C ASP A 46 6.89 6.04 -17.55
N GLY A 47 6.91 6.59 -18.76
CA GLY A 47 7.26 7.98 -19.00
C GLY A 47 8.74 8.28 -18.77
N ILE A 48 9.15 9.48 -19.14
CA ILE A 48 10.54 9.95 -18.94
C ILE A 48 10.87 10.09 -17.45
N CYS A 49 9.86 10.33 -16.62
CA CYS A 49 10.00 10.49 -15.18
C CYS A 49 10.22 9.14 -14.49
N LEU A 50 9.28 8.20 -14.64
CA LEU A 50 9.18 7.02 -13.78
C LEU A 50 9.80 5.76 -14.39
N GLN A 51 10.08 5.70 -15.70
CA GLN A 51 10.71 4.52 -16.32
C GLN A 51 12.02 4.07 -15.66
N ARG A 52 12.73 5.00 -14.99
CA ARG A 52 13.96 4.69 -14.25
C ARG A 52 13.73 3.79 -13.02
N LEU A 53 12.48 3.65 -12.59
CA LEU A 53 12.05 2.72 -11.55
C LEU A 53 11.57 1.40 -12.16
N SER A 54 11.43 1.27 -13.48
CA SER A 54 10.98 0.04 -14.14
C SER A 54 12.12 -0.97 -14.25
N PHE A 55 12.14 -1.97 -13.36
CA PHE A 55 13.07 -3.09 -13.45
C PHE A 55 12.33 -4.41 -13.32
N THR A 56 12.05 -5.04 -14.46
CA THR A 56 11.41 -6.35 -14.55
C THR A 56 12.38 -7.52 -14.37
N ARG A 57 13.71 -7.27 -14.42
CA ARG A 57 14.74 -8.30 -14.16
C ARG A 57 15.84 -7.75 -13.26
N HIS A 58 16.09 -8.41 -12.13
CA HIS A 58 17.17 -8.07 -11.20
C HIS A 58 18.59 -8.35 -11.75
N ILE A 59 18.68 -8.96 -12.92
CA ILE A 59 19.95 -9.30 -13.58
C ILE A 59 20.60 -8.01 -14.04
N GLY A 60 21.78 -7.70 -13.50
CA GLY A 60 22.54 -6.49 -13.83
C GLY A 60 22.17 -5.25 -13.02
N LEU A 61 21.20 -5.31 -12.09
CA LEU A 61 20.83 -4.17 -11.25
C LEU A 61 21.98 -3.74 -10.34
N VAL A 62 22.72 -4.72 -9.81
CA VAL A 62 23.84 -4.50 -8.90
C VAL A 62 25.17 -4.79 -9.58
N GLU A 63 26.18 -3.99 -9.27
CA GLU A 63 27.55 -4.16 -9.72
C GLU A 63 28.47 -4.53 -8.57
N ARG A 64 29.55 -5.24 -8.89
CA ARG A 64 30.60 -5.60 -7.95
C ARG A 64 31.71 -4.55 -7.99
N VAL A 65 32.02 -3.98 -6.83
CA VAL A 65 33.12 -3.02 -6.64
C VAL A 65 34.10 -3.63 -5.66
N GLY A 66 35.20 -4.20 -6.18
CA GLY A 66 36.16 -4.97 -5.39
C GLY A 66 35.53 -6.23 -4.79
N THR A 67 35.45 -6.30 -3.46
CA THR A 67 34.83 -7.40 -2.70
C THR A 67 33.39 -7.12 -2.28
N ARG A 68 32.85 -5.94 -2.63
CA ARG A 68 31.53 -5.49 -2.19
C ARG A 68 30.59 -5.27 -3.38
N TRP A 69 29.31 -5.10 -3.08
CA TRP A 69 28.21 -5.02 -4.04
C TRP A 69 27.41 -3.74 -3.81
N ARG A 70 26.99 -3.06 -4.87
CA ARG A 70 26.11 -1.89 -4.78
C ARG A 70 25.17 -1.85 -5.98
N LEU A 71 24.13 -1.02 -5.91
CA LEU A 71 23.36 -0.66 -7.09
C LEU A 71 24.29 -0.01 -8.14
N GLN A 72 24.08 -0.27 -9.43
CA GLN A 72 24.83 0.41 -10.49
C GLN A 72 24.81 1.92 -10.26
N LYS A 73 25.99 2.55 -10.38
CA LYS A 73 26.17 3.97 -10.05
C LYS A 73 25.19 4.86 -10.81
N ASP A 74 25.03 4.65 -12.11
CA ASP A 74 24.16 5.48 -12.95
C ASP A 74 22.68 5.34 -12.55
N ILE A 75 22.25 4.14 -12.15
CA ILE A 75 20.88 3.91 -11.64
C ILE A 75 20.72 4.61 -10.29
N ALA A 76 21.68 4.45 -9.37
CA ALA A 76 21.63 5.10 -8.06
C ALA A 76 21.60 6.64 -8.18
N ASP A 77 22.41 7.22 -9.06
CA ASP A 77 22.43 8.67 -9.29
C ASP A 77 21.15 9.14 -10.02
N SER A 78 20.56 8.30 -10.86
CA SER A 78 19.25 8.56 -11.49
C SER A 78 18.10 8.55 -10.48
N TRP A 79 18.11 7.61 -9.54
CA TRP A 79 17.14 7.52 -8.44
C TRP A 79 17.28 8.68 -7.48
N LEU A 80 18.50 9.06 -7.11
CA LEU A 80 18.73 10.21 -6.24
C LEU A 80 18.18 11.51 -6.85
N ARG A 81 18.42 11.75 -8.14
CA ARG A 81 17.86 12.90 -8.84
C ARG A 81 16.34 12.90 -8.80
N LEU A 82 15.72 11.74 -9.06
CA LEU A 82 14.26 11.61 -8.98
C LEU A 82 13.73 11.85 -7.57
N GLU A 83 14.36 11.27 -6.56
CA GLU A 83 13.99 11.43 -5.14
C GLU A 83 14.03 12.90 -4.70
N VAL A 84 15.10 13.62 -5.07
CA VAL A 84 15.24 15.05 -4.79
C VAL A 84 14.17 15.87 -5.51
N SER A 85 13.93 15.61 -6.80
CA SER A 85 12.91 16.31 -7.60
C SER A 85 11.50 16.08 -7.06
N LEU A 86 11.13 14.83 -6.75
CA LEU A 86 9.80 14.50 -6.20
C LEU A 86 9.62 15.10 -4.81
N SER A 87 10.64 15.03 -3.95
CA SER A 87 10.59 15.66 -2.62
C SER A 87 10.42 17.18 -2.72
N PHE A 88 11.11 17.83 -3.66
CA PHE A 88 10.94 19.25 -3.94
C PHE A 88 9.50 19.57 -4.36
N ILE A 89 8.96 18.83 -5.34
CA ILE A 89 7.60 19.04 -5.85
C ILE A 89 6.56 18.85 -4.75
N ALA A 90 6.62 17.73 -4.02
CA ALA A 90 5.70 17.46 -2.91
C ALA A 90 5.74 18.59 -1.87
N LYS A 91 6.92 19.07 -1.48
CA LYS A 91 7.04 20.21 -0.55
C LYS A 91 6.39 21.48 -1.09
N LYS A 92 6.62 21.81 -2.37
CA LYS A 92 6.04 23.01 -2.99
C LYS A 92 4.52 22.94 -3.10
N LEU A 93 3.98 21.79 -3.48
CA LEU A 93 2.55 21.60 -3.59
C LEU A 93 1.86 21.64 -2.21
N LEU A 94 2.40 20.93 -1.22
CA LEU A 94 1.82 20.91 0.13
C LEU A 94 1.90 22.27 0.84
N GLN A 95 2.90 23.10 0.53
CA GLN A 95 2.95 24.51 0.97
C GLN A 95 1.78 25.36 0.45
N LYS A 96 1.12 24.93 -0.62
CA LYS A 96 -0.03 25.58 -1.22
C LYS A 96 -1.35 24.88 -0.88
N SER A 97 -1.34 23.84 -0.06
CA SER A 97 -2.53 23.05 0.30
C SER A 97 -3.74 23.93 0.64
N SER A 98 -4.90 23.58 0.08
CA SER A 98 -6.18 24.24 0.35
C SER A 98 -6.78 23.85 1.70
N ILE A 99 -6.25 22.82 2.36
CA ILE A 99 -6.68 22.35 3.68
C ILE A 99 -5.52 22.39 4.67
N ALA A 100 -5.84 22.54 5.95
CA ALA A 100 -4.88 22.30 7.02
C ALA A 100 -4.65 20.79 7.14
N LEU A 101 -3.39 20.37 7.03
CA LEU A 101 -3.01 18.98 7.31
C LEU A 101 -3.00 18.75 8.83
N HIS A 102 -3.20 17.50 9.23
CA HIS A 102 -3.14 17.11 10.63
C HIS A 102 -1.79 17.49 11.26
N LEU A 103 -1.77 17.90 12.53
CA LEU A 103 -0.57 18.41 13.20
C LEU A 103 0.61 17.42 13.21
N TYR A 104 0.29 16.13 13.23
CA TYR A 104 1.26 15.04 13.22
C TYR A 104 1.48 14.42 11.84
N SER A 105 1.06 15.11 10.76
CA SER A 105 1.33 14.65 9.39
C SER A 105 2.82 14.53 9.16
N SER A 106 3.27 13.33 8.78
CA SER A 106 4.68 13.00 8.64
C SER A 106 4.98 12.44 7.24
N TRP A 107 6.26 12.52 6.88
CA TRP A 107 6.74 11.93 5.64
C TRP A 107 7.00 10.45 5.89
N LEU A 108 6.58 9.60 4.95
CA LEU A 108 7.06 8.23 4.92
C LEU A 108 8.60 8.23 4.72
N PRO A 109 9.32 7.20 5.21
CA PRO A 109 10.76 7.13 5.04
C PRO A 109 11.18 7.28 3.58
N MET A 110 12.13 8.19 3.35
CA MET A 110 12.62 8.52 2.01
C MET A 110 13.31 7.29 1.36
N PRO A 111 13.22 7.10 0.03
CA PRO A 111 13.85 5.96 -0.65
C PRO A 111 15.32 5.71 -0.29
N SER A 112 16.09 6.78 -0.08
CA SER A 112 17.50 6.72 0.29
C SER A 112 17.77 6.11 1.67
N THR A 113 16.83 6.16 2.61
CA THR A 113 17.00 5.58 3.95
C THR A 113 17.11 4.05 3.90
N TYR A 114 16.51 3.42 2.88
CA TYR A 114 16.60 1.97 2.65
C TYR A 114 17.92 1.52 1.97
N GLY A 115 18.83 2.47 1.69
CA GLY A 115 20.22 2.14 1.41
C GLY A 115 20.53 1.67 -0.01
N TYR A 116 19.75 2.05 -1.02
CA TYR A 116 20.08 1.76 -2.43
C TYR A 116 21.43 2.33 -2.88
N ARG A 117 21.93 3.37 -2.20
CA ARG A 117 23.26 3.97 -2.44
C ARG A 117 24.39 3.32 -1.64
N ASN A 118 24.05 2.45 -0.69
CA ASN A 118 25.02 1.84 0.20
C ASN A 118 25.80 0.72 -0.50
N ILE A 119 26.98 0.45 0.02
CA ILE A 119 27.83 -0.65 -0.41
C ILE A 119 27.68 -1.81 0.56
N HIS A 120 27.40 -3.00 0.04
CA HIS A 120 27.00 -4.20 0.77
C HIS A 120 28.02 -5.32 0.64
N SER A 121 28.11 -6.18 1.65
CA SER A 121 29.00 -7.35 1.63
C SER A 121 28.53 -8.46 0.70
N ARG A 122 27.23 -8.54 0.40
CA ARG A 122 26.62 -9.60 -0.43
C ARG A 122 25.68 -8.99 -1.47
N ALA A 123 25.69 -9.53 -2.70
CA ALA A 123 24.83 -9.09 -3.81
C ALA A 123 23.35 -9.06 -3.42
N ARG A 124 22.87 -10.12 -2.75
CA ARG A 124 21.48 -10.26 -2.29
C ARG A 124 21.01 -9.11 -1.38
N PHE A 125 21.91 -8.54 -0.57
CA PHE A 125 21.57 -7.43 0.32
C PHE A 125 21.44 -6.12 -0.47
N ALA A 126 22.33 -5.88 -1.43
CA ALA A 126 22.20 -4.75 -2.35
C ALA A 126 20.89 -4.81 -3.16
N VAL A 127 20.52 -5.99 -3.66
CA VAL A 127 19.24 -6.18 -4.38
C VAL A 127 18.05 -5.92 -3.46
N ARG A 128 18.03 -6.47 -2.23
CA ARG A 128 16.94 -6.26 -1.28
C ARG A 128 16.79 -4.79 -0.89
N CYS A 129 17.90 -4.08 -0.64
CA CYS A 129 17.88 -2.64 -0.39
C CYS A 129 17.33 -1.87 -1.59
N ALA A 130 17.75 -2.20 -2.81
CA ALA A 130 17.22 -1.57 -4.02
C ALA A 130 15.70 -1.80 -4.18
N GLN A 131 15.21 -3.02 -3.94
CA GLN A 131 13.77 -3.33 -3.96
C GLN A 131 12.99 -2.52 -2.90
N LYS A 132 13.47 -2.48 -1.65
CA LYS A 132 12.84 -1.69 -0.59
C LYS A 132 12.81 -0.20 -0.94
N SER A 133 13.92 0.33 -1.44
CA SER A 133 13.99 1.72 -1.91
C SER A 133 13.05 2.00 -3.09
N GLN A 134 12.91 1.06 -4.03
CA GLN A 134 11.95 1.16 -5.13
C GLN A 134 10.51 1.24 -4.61
N SER A 135 10.13 0.35 -3.68
CA SER A 135 8.81 0.40 -3.04
C SER A 135 8.61 1.70 -2.27
N ALA A 136 9.67 2.23 -1.63
CA ALA A 136 9.61 3.50 -0.92
C ALA A 136 9.33 4.70 -1.83
N PHE A 137 9.68 4.62 -3.12
CA PHE A 137 9.26 5.64 -4.09
C PHE A 137 7.74 5.74 -4.22
N LEU A 138 6.98 4.66 -4.01
CA LEU A 138 5.52 4.72 -4.05
C LEU A 138 4.97 5.66 -2.99
N GLY A 139 5.52 5.62 -1.77
CA GLY A 139 5.15 6.55 -0.71
C GLY A 139 5.42 8.00 -1.10
N LEU A 140 6.62 8.27 -1.65
CA LEU A 140 6.98 9.62 -2.11
C LEU A 140 6.11 10.11 -3.29
N LEU A 141 5.83 9.24 -4.25
CA LEU A 141 4.94 9.53 -5.39
C LEU A 141 3.52 9.79 -4.92
N ALA A 142 3.03 9.03 -3.95
CA ALA A 142 1.72 9.25 -3.35
C ALA A 142 1.67 10.58 -2.55
N THR A 143 2.77 10.99 -1.91
CA THR A 143 2.88 12.34 -1.32
C THR A 143 2.80 13.43 -2.38
N VAL A 144 3.36 13.22 -3.58
CA VAL A 144 3.17 14.14 -4.71
C VAL A 144 1.71 14.15 -5.17
N SER A 145 1.07 12.99 -5.34
CA SER A 145 -0.37 12.89 -5.65
C SER A 145 -1.20 13.63 -4.62
N MET A 146 -0.88 13.51 -3.33
CA MET A 146 -1.54 14.24 -2.26
C MET A 146 -1.36 15.75 -2.44
N GLY A 147 -0.14 16.22 -2.71
CA GLY A 147 0.11 17.62 -3.00
C GLY A 147 -0.71 18.15 -4.18
N ILE A 148 -0.82 17.36 -5.25
CA ILE A 148 -1.64 17.69 -6.43
C ILE A 148 -3.12 17.76 -6.05
N MET A 149 -3.62 16.75 -5.34
CA MET A 149 -5.00 16.65 -4.86
C MET A 149 -5.38 17.81 -3.94
N LEU A 150 -4.44 18.32 -3.14
CA LEU A 150 -4.69 19.41 -2.20
C LEU A 150 -4.35 20.79 -2.78
N TYR A 151 -3.86 20.86 -4.02
CA TYR A 151 -3.52 22.14 -4.63
C TYR A 151 -4.81 22.96 -4.89
N PRO A 152 -4.82 24.28 -4.62
CA PRO A 152 -6.00 25.11 -4.79
C PRO A 152 -6.46 25.10 -6.25
N ARG A 153 -7.74 24.80 -6.46
CA ARG A 153 -8.36 24.73 -7.78
C ARG A 153 -9.75 25.39 -7.79
N PRO A 154 -10.26 25.80 -8.96
CA PRO A 154 -11.61 26.31 -9.11
C PRO A 154 -12.65 25.30 -8.59
N LEU A 155 -13.78 25.78 -8.06
CA LEU A 155 -14.84 24.93 -7.49
C LEU A 155 -15.48 23.95 -8.49
N GLU A 156 -15.35 24.24 -9.78
CA GLU A 156 -15.91 23.45 -10.89
C GLU A 156 -15.03 22.23 -11.23
N GLU A 157 -13.76 22.23 -10.82
CA GLU A 157 -12.80 21.15 -11.09
C GLU A 157 -12.73 20.19 -9.90
N THR A 158 -13.37 19.02 -10.04
CA THR A 158 -13.36 17.99 -8.98
C THR A 158 -12.04 17.22 -8.96
N ILE A 159 -11.49 16.89 -10.13
CA ILE A 159 -10.33 16.00 -10.31
C ILE A 159 -9.18 16.77 -10.99
N PRO A 160 -7.96 16.77 -10.40
CA PRO A 160 -6.78 17.34 -11.05
C PRO A 160 -6.40 16.62 -12.34
N ASP A 161 -5.88 17.38 -13.29
CA ASP A 161 -5.40 16.92 -14.59
C ASP A 161 -4.10 17.66 -15.02
N VAL A 162 -3.70 17.48 -16.28
CA VAL A 162 -2.51 18.11 -16.88
C VAL A 162 -2.68 19.61 -17.15
N CYS A 163 -3.92 20.09 -17.22
CA CYS A 163 -4.24 21.51 -17.43
C CYS A 163 -4.38 22.27 -16.10
N SER A 164 -4.32 21.55 -14.98
CA SER A 164 -4.53 22.11 -13.66
C SER A 164 -3.43 23.11 -13.27
N PRO A 165 -3.76 24.18 -12.51
CA PRO A 165 -2.83 25.28 -12.21
C PRO A 165 -1.53 24.88 -11.49
N TRP A 166 -1.51 23.71 -10.84
CA TRP A 166 -0.32 23.20 -10.17
C TRP A 166 0.82 22.90 -11.15
N VAL A 167 0.52 22.53 -12.41
CA VAL A 167 1.53 22.24 -13.44
C VAL A 167 2.33 23.50 -13.77
N ASP A 168 1.63 24.60 -14.02
CA ASP A 168 2.24 25.91 -14.29
C ASP A 168 3.02 26.43 -13.09
N TYR A 169 2.48 26.23 -11.87
CA TYR A 169 3.15 26.60 -10.64
C TYR A 169 4.50 25.89 -10.48
N ILE A 170 4.55 24.57 -10.69
CA ILE A 170 5.78 23.79 -10.55
C ILE A 170 6.76 24.10 -11.70
N ALA A 171 6.27 24.22 -12.94
CA ALA A 171 7.09 24.58 -14.09
C ALA A 171 7.67 26.01 -14.01
N GLY A 172 7.10 26.88 -13.18
CA GLY A 172 7.61 28.24 -12.95
C GLY A 172 8.88 28.33 -12.10
N PHE A 173 9.32 27.24 -11.47
CA PHE A 173 10.57 27.22 -10.70
C PHE A 173 11.80 27.05 -11.60
N GLU A 174 12.88 27.78 -11.30
CA GLU A 174 14.13 27.69 -12.04
C GLU A 174 14.68 26.25 -12.06
N GLY A 175 15.08 25.78 -13.24
CA GLY A 175 15.64 24.44 -13.43
C GLY A 175 14.60 23.31 -13.52
N VAL A 176 13.30 23.61 -13.46
CA VAL A 176 12.24 22.63 -13.70
C VAL A 176 11.82 22.64 -15.17
N ASP A 177 11.96 21.50 -15.84
CA ASP A 177 11.49 21.32 -17.21
C ASP A 177 9.98 21.08 -17.23
N ARG A 178 9.23 21.92 -17.95
CA ARG A 178 7.78 21.77 -18.12
C ARG A 178 7.39 20.40 -18.67
N ALA A 179 8.11 19.88 -19.66
CA ALA A 179 7.78 18.58 -20.27
C ALA A 179 7.87 17.45 -19.25
N TRP A 180 8.80 17.57 -18.29
CA TRP A 180 8.95 16.63 -17.18
C TRP A 180 7.77 16.70 -16.19
N VAL A 181 7.27 17.91 -15.89
CA VAL A 181 6.10 18.09 -15.03
C VAL A 181 4.84 17.56 -15.70
N GLU A 182 4.66 17.81 -17.00
CA GLU A 182 3.52 17.30 -17.75
C GLU A 182 3.55 15.77 -17.90
N ASP A 183 4.73 15.15 -18.06
CA ASP A 183 4.88 13.69 -18.04
C ASP A 183 4.46 13.12 -16.67
N LEU A 184 4.89 13.76 -15.58
CA LEU A 184 4.44 13.39 -14.24
C LEU A 184 2.92 13.55 -14.07
N ALA A 185 2.33 14.61 -14.62
CA ALA A 185 0.89 14.85 -14.58
C ALA A 185 0.08 13.77 -15.32
N ARG A 186 0.60 13.27 -16.44
CA ARG A 186 -0.02 12.20 -17.24
C ARG A 186 0.16 10.80 -16.64
N SER A 187 1.15 10.62 -15.77
CA SER A 187 1.36 9.37 -15.04
C SER A 187 0.28 9.14 -13.96
N PHE A 188 0.30 7.97 -13.31
CA PHE A 188 -0.58 7.69 -12.16
C PHE A 188 -0.39 8.67 -10.98
N VAL A 189 0.67 9.49 -10.98
CA VAL A 189 0.90 10.48 -9.92
C VAL A 189 -0.10 11.64 -10.02
N GLY A 190 -0.30 12.18 -11.22
CA GLY A 190 -1.22 13.30 -11.47
C GLY A 190 -2.61 12.88 -11.95
N HIS A 191 -2.76 11.64 -12.45
CA HIS A 191 -4.01 11.15 -13.00
C HIS A 191 -4.78 10.25 -12.01
N PHE A 192 -5.96 10.69 -11.59
CA PHE A 192 -6.75 10.02 -10.54
C PHE A 192 -7.77 8.99 -11.04
N ASP A 193 -7.90 8.80 -12.36
CA ASP A 193 -8.74 7.73 -12.92
C ASP A 193 -8.11 6.34 -12.76
N THR A 194 -6.86 6.28 -12.32
CA THR A 194 -6.17 5.02 -11.99
C THR A 194 -6.65 4.47 -10.66
N SER A 195 -6.88 3.14 -10.60
CA SER A 195 -7.29 2.47 -9.36
C SER A 195 -6.21 2.62 -8.28
N ARG A 196 -6.64 3.04 -7.08
CA ARG A 196 -5.79 3.23 -5.91
C ARG A 196 -6.24 2.32 -4.77
N ILE A 197 -5.31 1.98 -3.89
CA ILE A 197 -5.56 1.02 -2.80
C ILE A 197 -6.63 1.50 -1.84
N GLY A 198 -6.78 2.82 -1.68
CA GLY A 198 -7.76 3.39 -0.76
C GLY A 198 -7.43 3.17 0.71
N ALA A 199 -8.43 3.35 1.58
CA ALA A 199 -8.26 3.13 3.01
C ALA A 199 -9.57 2.78 3.71
N ILE A 200 -9.45 2.08 4.84
CA ILE A 200 -10.55 1.82 5.77
C ILE A 200 -10.55 2.94 6.82
N VAL A 201 -11.64 3.70 6.89
CA VAL A 201 -11.78 4.88 7.74
C VAL A 201 -12.56 4.50 9.00
N GLU A 202 -11.92 4.56 10.16
CA GLU A 202 -12.61 4.43 11.45
C GLU A 202 -13.24 5.76 11.82
N VAL A 203 -14.56 5.88 11.61
CA VAL A 203 -15.27 7.17 11.69
C VAL A 203 -15.22 7.76 13.11
N SER A 204 -15.25 6.92 14.13
CA SER A 204 -15.20 7.33 15.55
C SER A 204 -13.85 7.90 15.99
N LYS A 205 -12.76 7.58 15.27
CA LYS A 205 -11.39 8.03 15.61
C LYS A 205 -10.90 9.21 14.75
N LEU A 206 -11.67 9.65 13.76
CA LEU A 206 -11.28 10.80 12.94
C LEU A 206 -11.26 12.08 13.77
N SER A 207 -10.11 12.74 13.80
CA SER A 207 -9.97 14.09 14.36
C SER A 207 -10.34 15.15 13.33
N THR A 208 -10.09 14.87 12.05
CA THR A 208 -10.36 15.78 10.92
C THR A 208 -10.96 15.02 9.73
N TRP A 209 -11.86 15.68 9.00
CA TRP A 209 -12.63 15.05 7.89
C TRP A 209 -12.30 15.66 6.54
N GLU A 210 -11.55 16.76 6.51
CA GLU A 210 -11.19 17.48 5.30
C GLU A 210 -10.38 16.59 4.36
N MET A 211 -9.39 15.86 4.89
CA MET A 211 -8.58 14.95 4.08
C MET A 211 -9.41 13.79 3.51
N VAL A 212 -10.28 13.19 4.34
CA VAL A 212 -11.19 12.11 3.91
C VAL A 212 -12.15 12.61 2.83
N ARG A 213 -12.65 13.86 2.95
CA ARG A 213 -13.48 14.50 1.92
C ARG A 213 -12.72 14.68 0.61
N GLU A 214 -11.48 15.18 0.65
CA GLU A 214 -10.71 15.38 -0.59
C GLU A 214 -10.38 14.04 -1.28
N LEU A 215 -10.07 12.99 -0.51
CA LEU A 215 -9.92 11.63 -1.02
C LEU A 215 -11.21 11.13 -1.70
N TYR A 216 -12.36 11.30 -1.04
CA TYR A 216 -13.66 10.94 -1.62
C TYR A 216 -13.95 11.71 -2.92
N ARG A 217 -13.66 13.02 -2.94
CA ARG A 217 -13.90 13.90 -4.11
C ARG A 217 -13.14 13.49 -5.36
N VAL A 218 -11.92 12.96 -5.21
CA VAL A 218 -11.12 12.48 -6.35
C VAL A 218 -11.31 10.99 -6.63
N GLY A 219 -12.33 10.36 -6.04
CA GLY A 219 -12.72 8.99 -6.33
C GLY A 219 -11.82 7.92 -5.70
N ILE A 220 -11.11 8.23 -4.62
CA ILE A 220 -10.32 7.22 -3.91
C ILE A 220 -11.26 6.24 -3.19
N PRO A 221 -11.04 4.92 -3.30
CA PRO A 221 -11.83 3.93 -2.56
C PRO A 221 -11.72 4.13 -1.05
N LEU A 222 -12.85 4.33 -0.38
CA LEU A 222 -12.92 4.47 1.08
C LEU A 222 -13.96 3.51 1.63
N TRP A 223 -13.62 2.80 2.70
CA TRP A 223 -14.54 1.92 3.42
C TRP A 223 -14.72 2.45 4.84
N TYR A 224 -15.95 2.79 5.23
CA TYR A 224 -16.22 3.39 6.54
C TYR A 224 -16.55 2.32 7.58
N CYS A 225 -15.76 2.26 8.65
CA CYS A 225 -16.05 1.48 9.85
C CYS A 225 -16.84 2.36 10.83
N TRP A 226 -18.10 2.01 11.03
CA TRP A 226 -19.06 2.75 11.86
C TRP A 226 -19.13 2.25 13.31
N GLY A 227 -18.37 1.20 13.66
CA GLY A 227 -18.33 0.61 14.99
C GLY A 227 -18.77 -0.86 15.01
N GLU A 228 -18.96 -1.38 16.21
CA GLU A 228 -19.39 -2.76 16.44
C GLU A 228 -20.87 -2.95 16.09
N LEU A 229 -21.24 -4.17 15.67
CA LEU A 229 -22.64 -4.53 15.46
C LEU A 229 -23.43 -4.38 16.76
N GLU A 230 -24.72 -4.09 16.62
CA GLU A 230 -25.66 -3.82 17.74
C GLU A 230 -25.32 -2.59 18.59
N SER A 231 -24.25 -1.84 18.25
CA SER A 231 -23.92 -0.57 18.91
C SER A 231 -24.84 0.57 18.45
N LYS A 232 -24.90 1.64 19.25
CA LYS A 232 -25.62 2.85 18.86
C LYS A 232 -24.83 3.56 17.76
N LEU A 233 -25.46 3.76 16.61
CA LEU A 233 -24.87 4.57 15.54
C LEU A 233 -24.78 6.03 15.98
N GLU A 234 -23.57 6.53 16.12
CA GLU A 234 -23.30 7.94 16.40
C GLU A 234 -23.12 8.69 15.07
N ARG A 235 -23.98 9.67 14.83
CA ARG A 235 -23.87 10.57 13.68
C ARG A 235 -22.75 11.57 13.96
N THR A 236 -21.93 11.81 12.96
CA THR A 236 -20.76 12.69 13.03
C THR A 236 -21.15 14.17 13.05
N GLY A 237 -22.37 14.50 12.60
CA GLY A 237 -22.79 15.88 12.34
C GLY A 237 -22.24 16.44 11.03
N ILE A 238 -21.51 15.62 10.27
CA ILE A 238 -20.93 15.97 8.97
C ILE A 238 -21.80 15.31 7.90
N GLN A 239 -22.53 16.15 7.16
CA GLN A 239 -23.55 15.70 6.22
C GLN A 239 -23.07 14.59 5.28
N PHE A 240 -21.92 14.74 4.61
CA PHE A 240 -21.47 13.75 3.63
C PHE A 240 -21.14 12.39 4.26
N LEU A 241 -20.55 12.36 5.47
CA LEU A 241 -20.28 11.11 6.19
C LEU A 241 -21.59 10.50 6.68
N ASP A 242 -22.46 11.32 7.27
CA ASP A 242 -23.74 10.84 7.80
C ASP A 242 -24.64 10.29 6.69
N GLU A 243 -24.61 10.84 5.48
CA GLU A 243 -25.30 10.28 4.30
C GLU A 243 -24.78 8.88 3.92
N MET A 244 -23.53 8.54 4.25
CA MET A 244 -22.92 7.23 4.03
C MET A 244 -23.09 6.27 5.22
N ALA A 245 -23.67 6.71 6.33
CA ALA A 245 -23.83 5.85 7.49
C ALA A 245 -24.91 4.78 7.24
N PRO A 246 -24.71 3.55 7.73
CA PRO A 246 -25.68 2.50 7.58
C PRO A 246 -27.00 2.90 8.23
N PRO A 247 -28.16 2.46 7.69
CA PRO A 247 -29.46 2.78 8.27
C PRO A 247 -29.67 2.12 9.64
N THR A 248 -28.95 1.03 9.91
CA THR A 248 -29.02 0.22 11.13
C THR A 248 -27.67 -0.41 11.43
N MET A 249 -27.41 -0.69 12.70
CA MET A 249 -26.24 -1.45 13.17
C MET A 249 -26.60 -2.89 13.56
N SER A 250 -27.87 -3.29 13.39
CA SER A 250 -28.31 -4.65 13.69
C SER A 250 -27.81 -5.64 12.64
N GLU A 251 -27.13 -6.69 13.08
CA GLU A 251 -26.56 -7.71 12.20
C GLU A 251 -27.65 -8.36 11.34
N VAL A 252 -28.76 -8.74 11.97
CA VAL A 252 -29.89 -9.42 11.31
C VAL A 252 -30.48 -8.54 10.20
N GLU A 253 -30.64 -7.25 10.46
CA GLU A 253 -31.16 -6.32 9.46
C GLU A 253 -30.13 -6.08 8.35
N ILE A 254 -28.85 -5.89 8.69
CA ILE A 254 -27.75 -5.77 7.73
C ILE A 254 -27.73 -6.97 6.78
N GLU A 255 -27.74 -8.20 7.30
CA GLU A 255 -27.77 -9.42 6.51
C GLU A 255 -29.01 -9.52 5.62
N SER A 256 -30.15 -8.98 6.07
CA SER A 256 -31.38 -8.96 5.27
C SER A 256 -31.27 -8.04 4.04
N TYR A 257 -30.58 -6.90 4.14
CA TYR A 257 -30.31 -5.99 3.02
C TYR A 257 -29.34 -6.60 2.02
N TYR A 258 -28.31 -7.28 2.53
CA TYR A 258 -27.38 -8.05 1.71
C TYR A 258 -27.94 -9.43 1.41
N THR A 259 -29.08 -9.47 0.72
CA THR A 259 -29.54 -10.71 0.12
C THR A 259 -28.42 -11.19 -0.81
N ARG A 260 -27.65 -12.22 -0.41
CA ARG A 260 -26.65 -12.84 -1.27
C ARG A 260 -27.31 -13.03 -2.64
N PRO A 261 -26.70 -12.58 -3.75
CA PRO A 261 -27.21 -12.93 -5.06
C PRO A 261 -27.33 -14.45 -5.09
N ARG A 262 -28.56 -14.97 -5.06
CA ARG A 262 -28.84 -16.41 -5.21
C ARG A 262 -28.39 -16.92 -6.57
N ASN A 263 -28.06 -16.01 -7.47
CA ASN A 263 -27.45 -16.30 -8.75
C ASN A 263 -25.93 -16.30 -8.58
N SER A 264 -25.38 -17.49 -8.36
CA SER A 264 -24.00 -17.90 -8.63
C SER A 264 -23.60 -17.79 -10.12
N GLY A 265 -24.02 -16.69 -10.77
CA GLY A 265 -23.66 -16.35 -12.15
C GLY A 265 -22.40 -15.46 -12.24
N ALA A 266 -22.03 -14.78 -11.15
CA ALA A 266 -20.72 -14.14 -11.04
C ALA A 266 -19.66 -15.20 -10.78
N GLN A 267 -19.31 -15.97 -11.81
CA GLN A 267 -18.04 -16.69 -11.78
C GLN A 267 -16.93 -15.64 -11.73
N PRO A 268 -15.96 -15.74 -10.80
CA PRO A 268 -14.80 -14.86 -10.83
C PRO A 268 -14.22 -14.89 -12.25
N HIS A 269 -14.05 -13.72 -12.86
CA HIS A 269 -13.31 -13.59 -14.11
C HIS A 269 -11.89 -14.07 -13.82
N HIS A 270 -11.63 -15.33 -14.15
CA HIS A 270 -10.33 -15.94 -14.01
C HIS A 270 -9.42 -15.30 -15.05
N SER A 271 -8.26 -14.81 -14.61
CA SER A 271 -7.17 -14.56 -15.54
C SER A 271 -6.81 -15.91 -16.17
N ARG A 272 -7.01 -16.07 -17.47
CA ARG A 272 -6.58 -17.26 -18.22
C ARG A 272 -5.06 -17.46 -18.20
N ILE A 273 -4.35 -16.42 -17.77
CA ILE A 273 -2.89 -16.37 -17.69
C ILE A 273 -2.51 -16.67 -16.23
N PRO A 274 -1.79 -17.76 -15.96
CA PRO A 274 -1.25 -18.06 -14.63
C PRO A 274 -0.37 -16.92 -14.13
N LYS A 275 -0.53 -16.52 -12.86
CA LYS A 275 0.44 -15.61 -12.22
C LYS A 275 1.80 -16.31 -12.16
N TYR A 276 2.87 -15.59 -12.45
CA TYR A 276 4.24 -16.12 -12.36
C TYR A 276 4.49 -16.70 -10.96
N GLY A 277 4.92 -17.97 -10.88
CA GLY A 277 5.16 -18.67 -9.62
C GLY A 277 3.93 -19.35 -8.99
N SER A 278 2.75 -19.27 -9.61
CA SER A 278 1.52 -19.94 -9.09
C SER A 278 1.51 -21.46 -9.28
N GLU A 279 2.43 -22.02 -10.07
CA GLU A 279 2.43 -23.42 -10.52
C GLU A 279 1.16 -23.87 -11.26
N GLN A 280 0.22 -22.96 -11.53
CA GLN A 280 -0.99 -23.19 -12.30
C GLN A 280 -0.65 -23.29 -13.80
N TYR A 281 -1.22 -24.27 -14.50
CA TYR A 281 -0.98 -24.42 -15.94
C TYR A 281 -1.77 -23.39 -16.75
N GLU A 282 -1.25 -23.03 -17.93
CA GLU A 282 -1.94 -22.12 -18.84
C GLU A 282 -3.28 -22.73 -19.29
N GLY A 283 -4.38 -21.98 -19.09
CA GLY A 283 -5.73 -22.48 -19.35
C GLY A 283 -6.31 -23.42 -18.28
N GLU A 284 -5.60 -23.72 -17.20
CA GLU A 284 -6.12 -24.53 -16.09
C GLU A 284 -7.12 -23.73 -15.27
N HIS A 285 -8.33 -24.28 -15.08
CA HIS A 285 -9.33 -23.68 -14.20
C HIS A 285 -8.92 -23.84 -12.72
N TRP A 286 -9.20 -22.83 -11.88
CA TRP A 286 -8.80 -22.82 -10.46
C TRP A 286 -9.25 -24.06 -9.68
N THR A 287 -10.42 -24.60 -10.01
CA THR A 287 -10.93 -25.83 -9.37
C THR A 287 -10.05 -27.04 -9.66
N ASN A 288 -9.54 -27.16 -10.89
CA ASN A 288 -8.64 -28.24 -11.29
C ASN A 288 -7.27 -28.05 -10.64
N PHE A 289 -6.79 -26.80 -10.53
CA PHE A 289 -5.57 -26.47 -9.81
C PHE A 289 -5.63 -26.93 -8.34
N PHE A 290 -6.69 -26.60 -7.59
CA PHE A 290 -6.80 -27.04 -6.19
C PHE A 290 -7.00 -28.54 -6.03
N ILE A 291 -7.69 -29.20 -6.96
CA ILE A 291 -7.78 -30.67 -6.98
C ILE A 291 -6.37 -31.27 -7.16
N ARG A 292 -5.60 -30.76 -8.12
CA ARG A 292 -4.23 -31.20 -8.40
C ARG A 292 -3.28 -30.93 -7.23
N GLU A 293 -3.34 -29.76 -6.62
CA GLU A 293 -2.53 -29.43 -5.45
C GLU A 293 -2.91 -30.29 -4.24
N LYS A 294 -4.20 -30.58 -4.05
CA LYS A 294 -4.64 -31.51 -3.00
C LYS A 294 -4.11 -32.92 -3.25
N GLU A 295 -4.18 -33.43 -4.48
CA GLU A 295 -3.61 -34.73 -4.84
C GLU A 295 -2.08 -34.75 -4.67
N ARG A 296 -1.39 -33.69 -5.07
CA ARG A 296 0.06 -33.56 -4.91
C ARG A 296 0.42 -33.57 -3.42
N HIS A 297 -0.27 -32.80 -2.58
CA HIS A 297 -0.09 -32.83 -1.14
C HIS A 297 -0.37 -34.21 -0.54
N CYS A 298 -1.41 -34.91 -0.98
CA CYS A 298 -1.67 -36.28 -0.55
C CYS A 298 -0.50 -37.23 -0.90
N ARG A 299 0.01 -37.17 -2.14
CA ARG A 299 1.17 -37.99 -2.55
C ARG A 299 2.42 -37.66 -1.75
N ILE A 300 2.67 -36.38 -1.49
CA ILE A 300 3.79 -35.94 -0.64
C ILE A 300 3.65 -36.54 0.75
N LEU A 301 2.47 -36.45 1.37
CA LEU A 301 2.18 -37.01 2.69
C LEU A 301 2.32 -38.55 2.74
N GLU A 302 2.00 -39.24 1.65
CA GLU A 302 2.14 -40.70 1.53
C GLU A 302 3.60 -41.14 1.37
N SER A 303 4.44 -40.33 0.71
CA SER A 303 5.87 -40.60 0.51
C SER A 303 6.79 -39.96 1.53
N GLU A 304 6.25 -39.16 2.45
CA GLU A 304 7.00 -38.37 3.44
C GLU A 304 7.71 -39.29 4.44
N THR A 305 9.04 -39.17 4.51
CA THR A 305 9.83 -39.86 5.53
C THR A 305 9.63 -39.21 6.91
N ALA A 306 10.00 -39.94 7.98
CA ALA A 306 9.86 -39.41 9.33
C ALA A 306 10.66 -38.12 9.56
N GLU A 307 11.84 -38.00 8.94
CA GLU A 307 12.70 -36.81 9.01
C GLU A 307 12.08 -35.61 8.26
N GLU A 308 11.58 -35.82 7.04
CA GLU A 308 10.91 -34.77 6.24
C GLU A 308 9.61 -34.28 6.92
N ARG A 309 8.88 -35.20 7.56
CA ARG A 309 7.70 -34.88 8.37
C ARG A 309 8.05 -33.99 9.55
N GLU A 310 9.15 -34.27 10.23
CA GLU A 310 9.62 -33.48 11.36
C GLU A 310 10.07 -32.08 10.91
N GLU A 311 10.73 -31.95 9.75
CA GLU A 311 11.08 -30.65 9.16
C GLU A 311 9.83 -29.85 8.74
N ARG A 312 8.85 -30.48 8.09
CA ARG A 312 7.58 -29.81 7.73
C ARG A 312 6.83 -29.34 8.96
N LEU A 313 6.76 -30.17 10.01
CA LEU A 313 6.15 -29.79 11.29
C LEU A 313 6.94 -28.67 11.98
N LYS A 314 8.29 -28.69 11.93
CA LYS A 314 9.12 -27.58 12.42
C LYS A 314 8.89 -26.29 11.65
N PHE A 315 8.63 -26.32 10.35
CA PHE A 315 8.29 -25.13 9.58
C PHE A 315 6.88 -24.59 9.91
N LEU A 316 5.90 -25.51 10.04
CA LEU A 316 4.51 -25.18 10.37
C LEU A 316 4.32 -24.70 11.82
N TYR A 317 5.07 -25.25 12.78
CA TYR A 317 4.93 -24.95 14.21
C TYR A 317 6.08 -24.13 14.80
N GLY A 318 7.25 -24.08 14.15
CA GLY A 318 8.39 -23.25 14.58
C GLY A 318 8.27 -21.77 14.18
N SER A 319 7.24 -21.41 13.42
CA SER A 319 6.80 -20.02 13.22
C SER A 319 5.87 -19.52 14.33
N ALA A 320 5.41 -20.40 15.23
CA ALA A 320 4.75 -20.03 16.48
C ALA A 320 5.77 -20.08 17.63
N SER A 321 6.33 -18.93 17.99
CA SER A 321 7.21 -18.78 19.15
C SER A 321 6.49 -19.18 20.44
N PRO A 322 7.03 -20.10 21.27
CA PRO A 322 6.49 -20.34 22.60
C PRO A 322 7.00 -19.27 23.55
N ARG A 323 6.19 -18.24 23.83
CA ARG A 323 6.28 -17.53 25.11
C ARG A 323 5.72 -18.47 26.18
N ALA A 324 6.59 -19.31 26.72
CA ALA A 324 6.31 -20.04 27.94
C ALA A 324 6.23 -19.03 29.09
N THR A 325 5.00 -18.80 29.54
CA THR A 325 4.67 -18.26 30.86
C THR A 325 5.22 -19.22 31.92
N GLU A 326 6.22 -18.77 32.68
CA GLU A 326 6.53 -19.33 33.99
C GLU A 326 5.37 -19.01 34.93
N PHE A 327 4.48 -19.98 35.15
CA PHE A 327 3.58 -20.01 36.29
C PHE A 327 4.19 -21.00 37.31
N GLU A 328 4.89 -20.47 38.32
CA GLU A 328 5.18 -21.23 39.53
C GLU A 328 3.88 -21.39 40.36
N PRO A 329 3.54 -22.60 40.81
CA PRO A 329 2.48 -22.81 41.79
C PRO A 329 3.07 -22.70 43.19
N ARG A 330 2.75 -21.63 43.94
CA ARG A 330 2.95 -21.64 45.39
C ARG A 330 1.70 -22.13 46.09
N SER A 331 1.86 -23.33 46.64
CA SER A 331 0.99 -24.02 47.59
C SER A 331 0.62 -23.16 48.80
N LEU A 332 -0.65 -23.24 49.17
CA LEU A 332 -1.18 -23.00 50.50
C LEU A 332 -0.45 -23.88 51.55
N VAL A 333 0.05 -23.26 52.62
CA VAL A 333 0.14 -23.88 53.95
C VAL A 333 -0.12 -22.80 55.02
N GLU A 334 -1.18 -23.07 55.77
CA GLU A 334 -1.58 -22.70 57.13
C GLU A 334 -0.58 -21.95 58.03
N SER A 335 -1.05 -20.86 58.65
CA SER A 335 -1.08 -20.59 60.12
C SER A 335 -1.73 -19.24 60.38
#